data_AF-A0A7S3LQP0-F1
#
_entry.id   AF-A0A7S3LQP0-F1
#
_cell.length_a   1.000
_cell.length_b   1.000
_cell.length_c   1.000
_cell.angle_alpha   90.00
_cell.angle_beta   90.00
_cell.angle_gamma   90.00
#
_symmetry.space_group_name_H-M   'P 1'
#
loop_
_entity.id
_entity.type
_entity.pdbx_description
1 polymer ?
#
loop_
_entity_poly.entity_id
_entity_poly.type
_entity_poly.pdbx_seq_one_letter_code
_entity_poly.pdbx_strand_id
1 'polypeptide(L)'
;MDVAGGKGELTFLLENLNGIKCTCIEPRSLRLRKYARRFNFGMFHRTRIVSGRYVTRDYTEGLRTCKQIRMCLHDNIIQTLRESDYNKLNRLISENLDESKELRWGSKGLHEHENEHGVEERCDNFCSSEDEDDDSIDHRKGQSEDQSEKSESNKRH
;
A
#
# COMPACT_ATOMS: atom_id res chain seq x y z
N MET A 1 -10.67 -4.04 -11.44
CA MET A 1 -11.06 -4.99 -10.36
C MET A 1 -9.77 -5.58 -9.83
N ASP A 2 -9.60 -5.61 -8.52
CA ASP A 2 -8.39 -6.07 -7.84
C ASP A 2 -8.76 -7.27 -6.96
N VAL A 3 -8.50 -8.48 -7.43
CA VAL A 3 -8.89 -9.72 -6.76
C VAL A 3 -7.75 -10.17 -5.86
N ALA A 4 -8.07 -10.53 -4.61
CA ALA A 4 -7.07 -10.81 -3.58
C ALA A 4 -6.13 -9.62 -3.34
N GLY A 5 -6.66 -8.39 -3.43
CA GLY A 5 -5.91 -7.14 -3.29
C GLY A 5 -5.31 -6.89 -1.90
N GLY A 6 -5.53 -7.80 -0.95
CA GLY A 6 -4.90 -7.81 0.35
C GLY A 6 -5.20 -6.58 1.19
N LYS A 7 -4.17 -5.80 1.51
CA LYS A 7 -4.35 -4.58 2.31
C LYS A 7 -4.97 -3.42 1.50
N GLY A 8 -5.20 -3.61 0.21
CA GLY A 8 -5.81 -2.62 -0.69
C GLY A 8 -4.82 -1.62 -1.28
N GLU A 9 -3.52 -1.93 -1.28
CA GLU A 9 -2.47 -1.02 -1.78
C GLU A 9 -2.68 -0.69 -3.26
N LEU A 10 -2.76 -1.71 -4.12
CA LEU A 10 -2.93 -1.49 -5.55
C LEU A 10 -4.21 -0.73 -5.87
N THR A 11 -5.34 -1.15 -5.28
CA THR A 11 -6.61 -0.43 -5.35
C THR A 11 -6.47 1.05 -4.95
N PHE A 12 -5.76 1.34 -3.85
CA PHE A 12 -5.53 2.71 -3.40
C PHE A 12 -4.73 3.52 -4.41
N LEU A 13 -3.61 2.97 -4.91
CA LEU A 13 -2.72 3.66 -5.84
C LEU A 13 -3.45 3.98 -7.14
N LEU A 14 -4.13 2.99 -7.74
CA LEU A 14 -4.89 3.17 -8.97
C LEU A 14 -5.97 4.26 -8.82
N GLU A 15 -6.71 4.25 -7.71
CA GLU A 15 -7.82 5.19 -7.52
C GLU A 15 -7.35 6.60 -7.14
N ASN A 16 -6.36 6.72 -6.27
CA ASN A 16 -5.94 8.01 -5.70
C ASN A 16 -4.77 8.67 -6.43
N LEU A 17 -3.85 7.90 -7.02
CA LEU A 17 -2.70 8.43 -7.76
C LEU A 17 -2.94 8.47 -9.27
N ASN A 18 -3.82 7.60 -9.79
CA ASN A 18 -4.09 7.51 -11.23
C ASN A 18 -5.51 7.91 -11.64
N GLY A 19 -6.45 8.01 -10.69
CA GLY A 19 -7.85 8.28 -10.98
C GLY A 19 -8.60 7.10 -11.64
N ILE A 20 -7.99 5.91 -11.66
CA ILE A 20 -8.57 4.70 -12.22
C ILE A 20 -9.51 4.09 -11.18
N LYS A 21 -10.81 4.09 -11.47
CA LYS A 21 -11.82 3.48 -10.60
C LYS A 21 -11.51 2.00 -10.41
N CYS A 22 -11.34 1.58 -9.17
CA CYS A 22 -11.08 0.19 -8.83
C CYS A 22 -12.09 -0.31 -7.80
N THR A 23 -12.19 -1.63 -7.69
CA THR A 23 -12.97 -2.30 -6.65
C THR A 23 -12.17 -3.52 -6.24
N CYS A 24 -11.81 -3.57 -4.96
CA CYS A 24 -11.07 -4.66 -4.35
C CYS A 24 -12.03 -5.78 -3.98
N ILE A 25 -11.74 -7.01 -4.39
CA ILE A 25 -12.42 -8.22 -3.93
C ILE A 25 -11.46 -8.93 -2.99
N GLU A 26 -11.75 -8.80 -1.69
CA GLU A 26 -10.89 -9.31 -0.63
C GLU A 26 -11.73 -9.44 0.63
N PRO A 27 -11.74 -10.60 1.32
CA PRO A 27 -12.53 -10.76 2.52
C PRO A 27 -12.06 -9.90 3.70
N ARG A 28 -10.75 -9.59 3.80
CA ARG A 28 -10.19 -8.76 4.87
C ARG A 28 -10.56 -7.29 4.73
N SER A 29 -10.76 -6.58 5.84
CA SER A 29 -10.82 -5.11 5.82
C SER A 29 -9.56 -4.50 5.17
N LEU A 30 -9.74 -3.56 4.24
CA LEU A 30 -8.61 -2.80 3.68
C LEU A 30 -7.88 -2.00 4.77
N ARG A 31 -6.56 -1.92 4.68
CA ARG A 31 -5.71 -1.18 5.64
C ARG A 31 -5.13 0.07 4.99
N LEU A 32 -5.99 1.03 4.70
CA LEU A 32 -5.64 2.20 3.87
C LEU A 32 -5.04 3.37 4.64
N ARG A 33 -5.04 3.33 5.98
CA ARG A 33 -4.62 4.48 6.82
C ARG A 33 -3.19 4.94 6.55
N LYS A 34 -2.24 4.02 6.37
CA LYS A 34 -0.82 4.34 6.03
C LYS A 34 -0.75 5.10 4.70
N TYR A 35 -1.44 4.61 3.67
CA TYR A 35 -1.44 5.22 2.33
C TYR A 35 -2.18 6.56 2.31
N ALA A 36 -3.31 6.67 3.00
CA ALA A 36 -4.05 7.93 3.13
C ALA A 36 -3.20 9.02 3.79
N ARG A 37 -2.45 8.69 4.85
CA ARG A 37 -1.50 9.64 5.47
C ARG A 37 -0.42 10.07 4.48
N ARG A 38 0.23 9.12 3.78
CA ARG A 38 1.26 9.42 2.76
C ARG A 38 0.73 10.31 1.64
N PHE A 39 -0.51 10.07 1.20
CA PHE A 39 -1.21 10.89 0.19
C PHE A 39 -1.43 12.32 0.69
N ASN A 40 -1.97 12.49 1.89
CA ASN A 40 -2.24 13.82 2.47
C ASN A 40 -0.97 14.65 2.70
N PHE A 41 0.17 13.99 2.95
CA PHE A 41 1.47 14.66 3.03
C PHE A 41 2.12 14.91 1.65
N GLY A 42 1.47 14.54 0.55
CA GLY A 42 1.98 14.69 -0.81
C GLY A 42 3.21 13.83 -1.11
N MET A 43 3.47 12.78 -0.31
CA MET A 43 4.70 11.98 -0.43
C MET A 43 4.84 11.35 -1.83
N PHE A 44 3.75 10.81 -2.37
CA PHE A 44 3.74 10.20 -3.70
C PHE A 44 4.06 11.18 -4.84
N HIS A 45 3.79 12.47 -4.62
CA HIS A 45 3.96 13.54 -5.62
C HIS A 45 5.32 14.25 -5.51
N ARG A 46 5.97 14.17 -4.33
CA ARG A 46 7.30 14.75 -4.09
C ARG A 46 8.44 13.83 -4.51
N THR A 47 8.24 12.51 -4.46
CA THR A 47 9.27 11.55 -4.84
C THR A 47 9.46 11.55 -6.37
N ARG A 48 10.56 12.13 -6.84
CA ARG A 48 10.85 12.38 -8.27
C ARG A 48 10.75 11.13 -9.16
N ILE A 49 11.11 9.96 -8.64
CA ILE A 49 11.02 8.68 -9.36
C ILE A 49 9.56 8.28 -9.60
N VAL A 50 8.70 8.53 -8.61
CA VAL A 50 7.30 8.09 -8.61
C VAL A 50 6.42 9.10 -9.34
N SER A 51 6.56 10.39 -9.02
CA SER A 51 5.66 11.44 -9.47
C SER A 51 5.72 11.69 -10.97
N GLY A 52 6.90 11.66 -11.59
CA GLY A 52 7.07 11.94 -13.02
C GLY A 52 6.67 10.81 -13.96
N ARG A 53 6.39 9.60 -13.45
CA ARG A 53 6.13 8.41 -14.28
C ARG A 53 4.84 7.67 -13.97
N TYR A 54 4.46 7.63 -12.69
CA TYR A 54 3.40 6.73 -12.22
C TYR A 54 2.23 7.45 -11.57
N VAL A 55 2.28 8.77 -11.42
CA VAL A 55 1.22 9.57 -10.80
C VAL A 55 0.62 10.48 -11.87
N THR A 56 -0.66 10.33 -12.14
CA THR A 56 -1.37 11.11 -13.16
C THR A 56 -2.44 12.02 -12.57
N ARG A 57 -2.76 11.83 -11.29
CA ARG A 57 -3.78 12.60 -10.56
C ARG A 57 -3.12 13.57 -9.59
N ASP A 58 -3.63 14.79 -9.50
CA ASP A 58 -3.12 15.77 -8.54
C ASP A 58 -3.58 15.42 -7.11
N TYR A 59 -2.70 15.63 -6.12
CA TYR A 59 -3.03 15.41 -4.72
C TYR A 59 -4.05 16.44 -4.19
N THR A 60 -4.12 17.63 -4.80
CA THR A 60 -5.08 18.68 -4.43
C THR A 60 -6.52 18.31 -4.77
N GLU A 61 -6.75 17.32 -5.64
CA GLU A 61 -8.09 16.81 -5.93
C GLU A 61 -8.71 16.02 -4.75
N GLY A 62 -7.98 15.84 -3.66
CA GLY A 62 -8.47 15.20 -2.44
C GLY A 62 -8.49 13.67 -2.51
N LEU A 63 -8.66 13.05 -1.34
CA LEU A 63 -8.66 11.59 -1.22
C LEU A 63 -10.01 11.01 -1.68
N ARG A 64 -9.96 9.94 -2.47
CA ARG A 64 -11.11 9.13 -2.89
C ARG A 64 -11.20 7.85 -2.05
N THR A 65 -12.42 7.43 -1.78
CA THR A 65 -12.72 6.17 -1.08
C THR A 65 -12.51 4.98 -2.01
N CYS A 66 -11.74 3.99 -1.58
CA CYS A 66 -11.60 2.75 -2.31
C CYS A 66 -12.79 1.83 -2.06
N LYS A 67 -13.39 1.32 -3.13
CA LYS A 67 -14.49 0.35 -3.03
C LYS A 67 -13.97 -1.04 -2.69
N GLN A 68 -14.74 -1.77 -1.90
CA GLN A 68 -14.46 -3.14 -1.52
C GLN A 68 -15.73 -4.00 -1.61
N ILE A 69 -15.56 -5.23 -2.10
CA ILE A 69 -16.47 -6.34 -1.90
C ILE A 69 -15.77 -7.32 -0.97
N ARG A 70 -16.35 -7.56 0.21
CA ARG A 70 -15.83 -8.50 1.20
C ARG A 70 -16.41 -9.88 0.94
N MET A 71 -15.63 -10.74 0.31
CA MET A 71 -16.05 -12.11 0.01
C MET A 71 -14.84 -13.01 -0.26
N CYS A 72 -15.00 -14.29 0.02
CA CYS A 72 -14.18 -15.34 -0.53
C CYS A 72 -14.76 -15.77 -1.89
N LEU A 73 -13.91 -15.96 -2.91
CA LEU A 73 -14.38 -16.41 -4.22
C LEU A 73 -14.44 -17.94 -4.24
N HIS A 74 -15.57 -18.49 -3.80
CA HIS A 74 -15.82 -19.93 -3.84
C HIS A 74 -16.43 -20.38 -5.19
N ASP A 75 -16.20 -21.64 -5.57
CA ASP A 75 -16.71 -22.21 -6.82
C ASP A 75 -18.24 -22.17 -6.92
N ASN A 76 -18.94 -22.29 -5.78
CA ASN A 76 -20.40 -22.22 -5.74
C ASN A 76 -20.93 -20.83 -6.16
N ILE A 77 -20.20 -19.74 -5.91
CA ILE A 77 -20.55 -18.39 -6.37
C ILE A 77 -20.43 -18.32 -7.88
N ILE A 78 -19.31 -18.81 -8.42
CA ILE A 78 -19.05 -18.82 -9.87
C ILE A 78 -20.10 -19.67 -10.60
N GLN A 79 -20.41 -20.85 -10.05
CA GLN A 79 -21.40 -21.75 -10.63
C GLN A 79 -22.80 -21.12 -10.62
N THR A 80 -23.20 -20.53 -9.50
CA THR A 80 -24.51 -19.86 -9.36
C THR A 80 -24.64 -18.68 -10.33
N LEU A 81 -23.55 -17.94 -10.55
CA LEU A 81 -23.52 -16.84 -11.52
C LEU A 81 -23.69 -17.34 -12.97
N ARG A 82 -23.12 -18.50 -13.32
CA ARG A 82 -23.32 -19.14 -14.64
C ARG A 82 -24.75 -19.63 -14.83
N GLU A 83 -25.37 -20.13 -13.77
CA GLU A 83 -26.77 -20.59 -13.77
C GLU A 83 -27.77 -19.43 -13.80
N SER A 84 -27.32 -18.18 -13.66
CA SER A 84 -28.18 -16.99 -13.57
C SER A 84 -29.22 -17.04 -12.44
N ASP A 85 -28.94 -17.82 -11.38
CA ASP A 85 -29.78 -17.88 -10.18
C ASP A 85 -29.40 -16.74 -9.21
N TYR A 86 -29.91 -15.55 -9.49
CA TYR A 86 -29.62 -14.35 -8.71
C TYR A 86 -30.15 -14.42 -7.27
N ASN A 87 -31.19 -15.21 -6.99
CA ASN A 87 -31.71 -15.37 -5.64
C ASN A 87 -30.71 -16.13 -4.77
N LYS A 88 -30.20 -17.25 -5.29
CA LYS A 88 -29.13 -18.02 -4.63
C LYS A 88 -27.84 -17.21 -4.54
N LEU A 89 -27.50 -16.45 -5.58
CA LEU A 89 -26.30 -15.59 -5.58
C LEU A 89 -26.34 -14.55 -4.45
N ASN A 90 -27.48 -13.86 -4.28
CA ASN A 90 -27.65 -12.87 -3.22
C ASN A 90 -27.51 -13.49 -1.82
N ARG A 91 -27.99 -14.72 -1.65
CA ARG A 91 -27.83 -15.49 -0.41
C ARG A 91 -26.35 -15.80 -0.15
N LEU A 92 -25.64 -16.33 -1.15
CA LEU A 92 -24.22 -16.67 -1.06
C LEU A 92 -23.34 -15.45 -0.77
N ILE A 93 -23.62 -14.29 -1.38
CA ILE A 93 -22.90 -13.04 -1.12
C ILE A 93 -23.10 -12.59 0.34
N SER A 94 -24.32 -12.73 0.86
CA SER A 94 -24.62 -12.36 2.25
C SER A 94 -23.90 -13.28 3.24
N GLU A 95 -23.94 -14.60 3.00
CA GLU A 95 -23.21 -15.60 3.79
C GLU A 95 -21.69 -15.33 3.77
N ASN A 96 -21.14 -14.98 2.60
CA ASN A 96 -19.72 -14.64 2.44
C ASN A 96 -19.32 -13.38 3.20
N LEU A 97 -20.20 -12.38 3.24
CA LEU A 97 -19.94 -11.18 4.01
C LEU A 97 -19.80 -11.52 5.49
N ASP A 98 -20.66 -12.40 6.02
CA ASP A 98 -20.60 -12.83 7.41
C ASP A 98 -19.34 -13.67 7.69
N GLU A 99 -19.02 -14.64 6.84
CA GLU A 99 -17.76 -15.39 6.92
C GLU A 99 -16.53 -14.47 6.91
N SER A 100 -16.51 -13.47 6.01
CA SER A 100 -15.39 -12.52 5.89
C SER A 100 -15.16 -11.65 7.13
N LYS A 101 -16.16 -11.50 8.00
CA LYS A 101 -16.02 -10.78 9.28
C LYS A 101 -15.29 -11.63 10.32
N GLU A 102 -15.43 -12.95 10.22
CA GLU A 102 -14.82 -13.91 11.15
C GLU A 102 -13.40 -14.31 10.75
N LEU A 103 -13.03 -14.14 9.47
CA LEU A 103 -11.67 -14.44 9.02
C LEU A 103 -10.61 -13.58 9.74
N ARG A 104 -9.55 -14.25 10.19
CA ARG A 104 -8.37 -13.64 10.78
C ARG A 104 -7.14 -14.07 9.99
N TRP A 105 -6.26 -13.12 9.67
CA TRP A 105 -4.97 -13.41 9.05
C TRP A 105 -3.88 -13.22 10.09
N GLY A 106 -3.25 -14.33 10.48
CA GLY A 106 -2.08 -14.35 11.33
C GLY A 106 -0.78 -14.29 10.53
N SER A 107 0.35 -14.38 11.23
CA SER A 107 1.68 -14.49 10.63
C SER A 107 1.86 -15.75 9.76
N LYS A 108 1.03 -16.78 9.97
CA LYS A 108 1.04 -18.05 9.24
C LYS A 108 -0.01 -18.15 8.12
N GLY A 109 -0.82 -17.12 7.90
CA GLY A 109 -1.83 -17.12 6.84
C GLY A 109 -3.26 -16.99 7.37
N LEU A 110 -4.22 -17.53 6.62
CA LEU A 110 -5.64 -17.46 6.93
C LEU A 110 -6.00 -18.50 8.00
N HIS A 111 -6.56 -18.06 9.12
CA HIS A 111 -7.12 -18.94 10.14
C HIS A 111 -8.65 -18.83 10.13
N GLU A 112 -9.30 -19.97 9.99
CA GLU A 112 -10.72 -20.16 10.27
C GLU A 112 -10.84 -20.47 11.76
N HIS A 113 -11.31 -19.50 12.55
CA HIS A 113 -11.81 -19.68 13.92
C HIS A 113 -11.03 -20.70 14.81
N GLU A 114 -9.80 -20.38 15.20
CA GLU A 114 -9.15 -21.13 16.29
C GLU A 114 -9.74 -20.68 17.64
N ASN A 115 -10.45 -21.60 18.31
CA ASN A 115 -10.70 -21.55 19.75
C ASN A 115 -9.37 -21.67 20.50
N GLU A 116 -8.53 -20.64 20.48
CA GLU A 116 -7.35 -20.58 21.32
C GLU A 116 -7.40 -19.32 22.19
N HIS A 117 -7.40 -19.59 23.49
CA HIS A 117 -7.27 -18.60 24.54
C HIS A 117 -6.08 -17.66 24.28
N GLY A 118 -6.40 -16.40 24.04
CA GLY A 118 -5.69 -15.25 24.58
C GLY A 118 -4.20 -15.16 24.26
N VAL A 119 -3.88 -14.56 23.12
CA VAL A 119 -2.88 -13.49 23.10
C VAL A 119 -3.47 -12.33 22.32
N GLU A 120 -4.07 -11.38 23.06
CA GLU A 120 -4.33 -10.05 22.51
C GLU A 120 -2.97 -9.45 22.10
N GLU A 121 -2.67 -9.44 20.80
CA GLU A 121 -1.71 -8.47 20.28
C GLU A 121 -2.36 -7.09 20.36
N ARG A 122 -2.13 -6.46 21.52
CA ARG A 122 -2.41 -5.07 21.85
C ARG A 122 -1.82 -4.18 20.76
N CYS A 123 -2.61 -3.83 19.75
CA CYS A 123 -2.25 -2.81 18.77
C CYS A 123 -2.72 -1.43 19.25
N ASP A 124 -2.33 -1.08 20.48
CA ASP A 124 -2.40 0.29 21.00
C ASP A 124 -1.06 0.67 21.63
N ASN A 125 -0.49 1.73 21.04
CA ASN A 125 0.68 2.52 21.45
C ASN A 125 2.07 1.86 21.39
N PHE A 126 2.87 2.25 20.40
CA PHE A 126 3.92 3.24 20.66
C PHE A 126 4.46 3.88 19.37
N CYS A 127 4.72 5.18 19.47
CA CYS A 127 5.45 5.98 18.51
C CYS A 127 6.96 5.68 18.65
N SER A 128 7.53 4.94 17.70
CA SER A 128 8.97 4.90 17.43
C SER A 128 9.10 4.47 15.97
N SER A 129 9.35 5.39 15.02
CA SER A 129 10.70 5.70 14.53
C SER A 129 11.53 4.43 14.37
N GLU A 130 11.37 3.72 13.25
CA GLU A 130 12.31 2.75 12.64
C GLU A 130 11.58 2.00 11.51
N ASP A 131 11.29 2.73 10.43
CA ASP A 131 11.25 2.15 9.07
C ASP A 131 12.38 2.90 8.33
N GLU A 132 13.64 2.63 8.69
CA GLU A 132 14.79 3.00 7.85
C GLU A 132 14.83 2.02 6.67
N ASP A 133 14.07 2.34 5.62
CA ASP A 133 14.35 1.80 4.30
C ASP A 133 15.47 2.65 3.67
N ASP A 134 16.62 2.00 3.57
CA ASP A 134 17.84 2.31 2.81
C ASP A 134 17.55 2.89 1.41
N ASP A 135 17.60 4.23 1.30
CA ASP A 135 17.83 4.94 0.05
C ASP A 135 19.21 5.64 0.15
N SER A 136 20.27 4.85 0.03
CA SER A 136 21.64 5.32 -0.17
C SER A 136 21.80 6.04 -1.52
N ILE A 137 21.38 7.31 -1.56
CA ILE A 137 21.72 8.25 -2.64
C ILE A 137 23.16 8.71 -2.45
N ASP A 138 24.05 8.18 -3.29
CA ASP A 138 25.46 8.54 -3.44
C ASP A 138 25.61 10.04 -3.80
N HIS A 139 25.89 10.86 -2.79
CA HIS A 139 26.36 12.22 -2.97
C HIS A 139 27.88 12.23 -3.14
N ARG A 140 28.35 12.22 -4.39
CA ARG A 140 29.69 12.68 -4.76
C ARG A 140 29.91 14.10 -4.24
N LYS A 141 30.59 14.21 -3.10
CA LYS A 141 31.22 15.46 -2.65
C LYS A 141 32.53 15.65 -3.39
N GLY A 142 32.54 16.63 -4.30
CA GLY A 142 33.77 17.32 -4.67
C GLY A 142 34.14 18.30 -3.56
N GLN A 143 35.32 18.13 -2.98
CA GLN A 143 36.08 19.12 -2.22
C GLN A 143 37.54 18.88 -2.64
N SER A 144 38.19 19.76 -3.42
CA SER A 144 38.80 21.02 -3.01
C SER A 144 39.81 20.84 -1.88
N GLU A 145 41.06 20.57 -2.23
CA GLU A 145 42.22 20.88 -1.40
C GLU A 145 43.02 21.98 -2.11
N ASP A 146 43.23 23.06 -1.37
CA ASP A 146 44.02 24.23 -1.70
C ASP A 146 45.11 24.38 -0.62
N GLN A 147 46.14 25.16 -0.96
CA GLN A 147 47.27 25.66 -0.17
C GLN A 147 48.58 24.85 -0.31
N SER A 148 49.51 25.27 -1.17
CA SER A 148 50.56 26.31 -0.97
C SER A 148 51.64 25.85 0.01
N GLU A 149 52.95 25.93 -0.25
CA GLU A 149 53.70 27.14 -0.60
C GLU A 149 55.22 26.82 -0.72
N LYS A 150 56.00 27.78 -1.26
CA LYS A 150 57.48 27.99 -1.22
C LYS A 150 58.31 27.46 -2.41
N SER A 151 58.65 28.32 -3.39
CA SER A 151 59.78 29.30 -3.46
C SER A 151 61.10 28.59 -3.80
N GLU A 152 61.92 28.91 -4.81
CA GLU A 152 62.51 30.19 -5.22
C GLU A 152 63.21 30.03 -6.60
N SER A 153 63.14 31.11 -7.41
CA SER A 153 64.27 31.78 -8.08
C SER A 153 65.36 30.98 -8.85
N ASN A 154 65.42 31.13 -10.18
CA ASN A 154 66.57 31.79 -10.86
C ASN A 154 66.45 31.95 -12.39
N LYS A 155 66.56 33.21 -12.82
CA LYS A 155 67.36 33.80 -13.91
C LYS A 155 67.29 33.27 -15.36
N ARG A 156 66.72 34.15 -16.20
CA ARG A 156 67.29 34.89 -17.35
C ARG A 156 67.89 34.16 -18.57
N HIS A 157 67.43 34.69 -19.71
CA HIS A 157 67.89 34.66 -21.11
C HIS A 157 67.44 33.49 -21.97
#